data_AF-A0A1F4E776-F1
#
_entry.id   AF-A0A1F4E776-F1
#
_cell.length_a   1.000
_cell.length_b   1.000
_cell.length_c   1.000
_cell.angle_alpha   90.00
_cell.angle_beta   90.00
_cell.angle_gamma   90.00
#
_symmetry.space_group_name_H-M   'P 1'
#
loop_
_entity.id
_entity.type
_entity.pdbx_description
1 polymer ?
#
loop_
_entity_poly.entity_id
_entity_poly.type
_entity_poly.pdbx_seq_one_letter_code
_entity_poly.pdbx_strand_id
1 'polypeptide(L)'
;MCSACRWSVSTERFEDVRRRLKQADVPMLGPINVGCDTWSIYFYDPNGIRLEFSHQGEGEPRVVERWRQTREEALAELRTLTGDAGWLETLVAHLPDRR
;
A
#
# COMPACT_ATOMS: atom_id res chain seq x y z
N MET A 1 11.07 11.12 16.57
CA MET A 1 9.63 10.96 16.84
C MET A 1 9.11 9.86 15.92
N CYS A 2 8.64 8.74 16.46
CA CYS A 2 8.00 7.69 15.65
C CYS A 2 6.57 8.16 15.33
N SER A 3 6.29 8.50 14.08
CA SER A 3 5.05 9.16 13.67
C SER A 3 3.89 8.19 13.40
N ALA A 4 4.15 6.88 13.36
CA ALA A 4 3.14 5.83 13.31
C ALA A 4 3.71 4.46 13.72
N CYS A 5 2.88 3.61 14.33
CA CYS A 5 3.19 2.19 14.56
C CYS A 5 2.30 1.32 13.67
N ARG A 6 2.91 0.39 12.93
CA ARG A 6 2.22 -0.52 12.01
C ARG A 6 2.40 -1.96 12.43
N TRP A 7 1.31 -2.73 12.40
CA TRP A 7 1.33 -4.18 12.55
C TRP A 7 0.76 -4.88 11.31
N SER A 8 1.46 -5.92 10.85
CA SER A 8 0.93 -6.85 9.85
C SER A 8 0.17 -7.96 10.57
N VAL A 9 -1.08 -8.19 10.19
CA VAL A 9 -1.98 -9.16 10.82
C VAL A 9 -2.62 -10.07 9.77
N SER A 10 -3.10 -11.25 10.19
CA SER A 10 -3.92 -12.10 9.34
C SER A 10 -5.28 -11.45 9.05
N THR A 11 -5.95 -11.88 7.99
CA THR A 11 -7.30 -11.39 7.63
C THR A 11 -8.30 -11.57 8.78
N GLU A 12 -8.26 -12.71 9.47
CA GLU A 12 -9.13 -12.95 10.63
C GLU A 12 -8.89 -11.94 11.75
N ARG A 13 -7.61 -11.66 12.07
CA ARG A 13 -7.24 -10.68 13.09
C ARG A 13 -7.59 -9.26 12.67
N PHE A 14 -7.48 -8.94 11.39
CA PHE A 14 -7.87 -7.65 10.85
C PHE A 14 -9.37 -7.36 11.05
N GLU A 15 -10.23 -8.32 10.70
CA GLU A 15 -11.68 -8.17 10.92
C GLU A 15 -12.05 -8.18 12.42
N ASP A 16 -11.36 -8.98 13.24
CA ASP A 16 -11.55 -8.97 14.69
C ASP A 16 -11.19 -7.60 15.31
N VAL A 17 -10.05 -7.02 14.93
CA VAL A 17 -9.64 -5.68 15.38
C VAL A 17 -10.65 -4.63 14.92
N ARG A 18 -11.05 -4.65 13.65
CA ARG A 18 -12.05 -3.75 13.11
C ARG A 18 -13.36 -3.81 13.89
N ARG A 19 -13.83 -5.02 14.20
CA ARG A 19 -15.04 -5.25 14.99
C ARG A 19 -14.91 -4.66 16.40
N ARG A 20 -13.78 -4.88 17.08
CA ARG A 20 -13.52 -4.34 18.42
C ARG A 20 -13.45 -2.82 18.43
N LEU A 21 -12.78 -2.22 17.44
CA LEU A 21 -12.70 -0.76 17.31
C LEU A 21 -14.09 -0.14 17.13
N LYS A 22 -14.94 -0.74 16.27
CA LYS A 22 -16.35 -0.32 16.11
C LYS A 22 -17.16 -0.47 17.39
N GLN A 23 -17.00 -1.58 18.12
CA GLN A 23 -17.71 -1.81 19.39
C GLN A 23 -17.30 -0.83 20.49
N ALA A 24 -16.06 -0.36 20.46
CA ALA A 24 -15.52 0.63 21.39
C ALA A 24 -15.77 2.09 20.94
N ASP A 25 -16.50 2.31 19.84
CA ASP A 25 -16.76 3.62 19.24
C ASP A 25 -15.47 4.44 18.99
N VAL A 26 -14.39 3.76 18.65
CA VAL A 26 -13.11 4.41 18.33
C VAL A 26 -13.17 4.96 16.90
N PRO A 27 -12.93 6.27 16.69
CA PRO A 27 -12.83 6.84 15.36
C PRO A 27 -11.73 6.14 14.56
N MET A 28 -12.10 5.56 13.43
CA MET A 28 -11.17 4.85 12.55
C MET A 28 -11.40 5.23 11.09
N LEU A 29 -10.32 5.21 10.31
CA LEU A 29 -10.32 5.34 8.87
C LEU A 29 -10.02 3.97 8.25
N GLY A 30 -10.96 3.45 7.46
CA GLY A 30 -10.78 2.21 6.72
C GLY A 30 -11.91 1.19 6.89
N PRO A 31 -11.77 0.01 6.26
CA PRO A 31 -10.57 -0.48 5.58
C PRO A 31 -10.31 0.22 4.24
N ILE A 32 -9.05 0.60 3.99
CA ILE A 32 -8.58 1.17 2.71
C ILE A 32 -7.65 0.18 2.04
N ASN A 33 -7.83 -0.06 0.74
CA ASN A 33 -6.85 -0.77 -0.07
C ASN A 33 -5.69 0.18 -0.37
N VAL A 34 -4.52 -0.11 0.20
CA VAL A 34 -3.29 0.69 0.04
C VAL A 34 -2.41 0.17 -1.11
N GLY A 35 -2.98 -0.68 -1.97
CA GLY A 35 -2.32 -1.32 -3.10
C GLY A 35 -1.97 -2.77 -2.82
N CYS A 36 -1.75 -3.54 -3.88
CA CYS A 36 -1.21 -4.91 -3.79
C CYS A 36 -2.02 -5.85 -2.87
N ASP A 37 -3.36 -5.72 -2.91
CA ASP A 37 -4.30 -6.44 -2.03
C ASP A 37 -4.00 -6.29 -0.54
N THR A 38 -3.35 -5.19 -0.17
CA THR A 38 -3.07 -4.83 1.21
C THR A 38 -4.14 -3.88 1.71
N TRP A 39 -4.82 -4.26 2.78
CA TRP A 39 -5.88 -3.49 3.39
C TRP A 39 -5.42 -2.96 4.74
N SER A 40 -5.63 -1.66 4.98
CA SER A 40 -5.21 -1.01 6.22
C SER A 40 -6.36 -0.29 6.92
N ILE A 41 -6.31 -0.27 8.25
CA ILE A 41 -7.16 0.55 9.13
C ILE A 41 -6.25 1.44 9.96
N TYR A 42 -6.62 2.72 10.04
CA TYR A 42 -5.92 3.73 10.81
C TYR A 42 -6.80 4.25 11.94
N PHE A 43 -6.22 4.43 13.12
CA PHE A 43 -6.90 5.02 14.27
C PHE A 43 -5.86 5.67 15.19
N TYR A 44 -6.31 6.48 16.13
CA TYR A 44 -5.42 7.11 17.12
C TYR A 44 -5.55 6.41 18.47
N ASP A 45 -4.42 6.26 19.16
CA ASP A 45 -4.44 5.91 20.57
C ASP A 45 -4.85 7.13 21.43
N PRO A 46 -5.16 6.94 22.72
CA PRO A 46 -5.49 8.05 23.62
C PRO A 46 -4.37 9.09 23.80
N ASN A 47 -3.13 8.77 23.43
CA ASN A 47 -1.98 9.66 23.51
C ASN A 47 -1.75 10.43 22.19
N GLY A 48 -2.61 10.26 21.18
CA GLY A 48 -2.50 10.90 19.87
C GLY A 48 -1.50 10.23 18.91
N ILE A 49 -1.03 9.03 19.21
CA ILE A 49 -0.17 8.24 18.33
C ILE A 49 -1.05 7.56 17.28
N ARG A 50 -0.72 7.75 16.00
CA ARG A 50 -1.40 7.08 14.91
C ARG A 50 -0.97 5.62 14.84
N LEU A 51 -1.94 4.73 14.96
CA LEU A 51 -1.76 3.29 14.85
C LEU A 51 -2.35 2.79 13.54
N GLU A 52 -1.71 1.78 12.97
CA GLU A 52 -2.10 1.15 11.72
C GLU A 52 -2.10 -0.38 11.87
N PHE A 53 -3.20 -1.01 11.49
CA PHE A 53 -3.25 -2.44 11.22
C PHE A 53 -3.39 -2.66 9.73
N SER A 54 -2.49 -3.46 9.17
CA SER A 54 -2.52 -3.84 7.76
C SER A 54 -2.63 -5.35 7.63
N HIS A 55 -3.43 -5.83 6.69
CA HIS A 55 -3.45 -7.24 6.29
C HIS A 55 -3.16 -7.35 4.80
N GLN A 56 -2.40 -8.37 4.43
CA GLN A 56 -2.21 -8.81 3.06
C GLN A 56 -2.61 -10.28 3.00
N GLY A 57 -3.31 -10.70 1.94
CA GLY A 57 -3.83 -12.07 1.82
C GLY A 57 -2.75 -13.16 1.60
N GLU A 58 -1.49 -12.76 1.39
CA GLU A 58 -0.38 -13.68 1.11
C GLU A 58 0.55 -13.84 2.32
N GLY A 59 1.12 -15.04 2.46
CA GLY A 59 2.02 -15.37 3.58
C GLY A 59 3.42 -14.76 3.46
N GLU A 60 3.85 -14.35 2.26
CA GLU A 60 5.16 -13.73 2.02
C GLU A 60 5.02 -12.33 1.41
N PRO A 61 5.72 -11.31 1.94
CA PRO A 61 5.65 -9.95 1.45
C PRO A 61 6.35 -9.80 0.09
N ARG A 62 5.59 -9.86 -1.00
CA ARG A 62 6.06 -9.64 -2.38
C ARG A 62 5.98 -8.16 -2.81
N VAL A 63 6.49 -7.27 -1.96
CA VAL A 63 6.37 -5.82 -2.17
C VAL A 63 7.03 -5.42 -3.50
N VAL A 64 8.29 -5.79 -3.71
CA VAL A 64 9.02 -5.38 -4.92
C VAL A 64 8.38 -5.95 -6.19
N GLU A 65 7.93 -7.21 -6.17
CA GLU A 65 7.32 -7.85 -7.34
C GLU A 65 5.99 -7.22 -7.73
N ARG A 66 5.13 -6.89 -6.76
CA ARG A 66 3.82 -6.31 -7.04
C ARG A 66 3.88 -4.82 -7.43
N TRP A 67 4.88 -4.09 -6.96
CA TRP A 67 5.09 -2.69 -7.31
C TRP A 67 6.01 -2.49 -8.52
N ARG A 68 6.51 -3.58 -9.14
CA ARG A 68 7.22 -3.49 -10.41
C ARG A 68 6.24 -3.19 -11.56
N GLN A 69 6.50 -2.05 -12.20
CA GLN A 69 5.90 -1.70 -13.48
C GLN A 69 6.68 -2.35 -14.62
N THR A 70 5.97 -2.74 -15.67
CA THR A 70 6.60 -3.11 -16.95
C THR A 70 7.07 -1.86 -17.69
N ARG A 71 7.95 -2.06 -18.67
CA ARG A 71 8.38 -1.01 -19.60
C ARG A 71 7.19 -0.31 -20.25
N GLU A 72 6.16 -1.06 -20.64
CA GLU A 72 4.95 -0.54 -21.28
C GLU A 72 4.09 0.30 -20.32
N GLU A 73 3.84 -0.21 -19.11
CA GLU A 73 3.08 0.50 -18.07
C GLU A 73 3.74 1.84 -17.73
N ALA A 74 5.05 1.83 -17.44
CA ALA A 74 5.79 3.04 -17.11
C ALA A 74 5.84 4.04 -18.29
N LEU A 75 6.00 3.55 -19.52
CA LEU A 75 6.04 4.41 -20.70
C LEU A 75 4.69 5.08 -20.97
N ALA A 76 3.57 4.37 -20.76
CA ALA A 76 2.23 4.93 -20.89
C ALA A 76 1.99 6.05 -19.88
N GLU A 77 2.42 5.86 -18.62
CA GLU A 77 2.33 6.88 -17.58
C GLU A 77 3.22 8.09 -17.88
N LEU A 78 4.50 7.88 -18.20
CA LEU A 78 5.46 8.96 -18.43
C LEU A 78 5.11 9.83 -19.65
N ARG A 79 4.48 9.25 -20.67
CA ARG A 79 3.96 10.01 -21.84
C ARG A 79 2.87 11.02 -21.48
N THR A 80 2.21 10.86 -20.33
CA THR A 80 1.25 11.86 -19.83
C THR A 80 1.95 13.10 -19.25
N LEU A 81 3.22 12.97 -18.88
CA LEU A 81 4.01 14.03 -18.24
C LEU A 81 4.91 14.77 -19.25
N THR A 82 5.42 14.09 -20.27
CA THR A 82 6.31 14.68 -21.27
C THR A 82 6.27 13.95 -22.61
N GLY A 83 6.61 14.67 -23.69
CA GLY A 83 6.76 14.14 -25.05
C GLY A 83 8.20 13.87 -25.48
N ASP A 84 9.20 14.07 -24.61
CA ASP A 84 10.61 13.84 -24.95
C ASP A 84 10.92 12.33 -25.08
N ALA A 85 10.92 11.84 -26.32
CA ALA A 85 11.14 10.43 -26.61
C ALA A 85 12.54 9.94 -26.18
N GLY A 86 13.58 10.76 -26.26
CA GLY A 86 14.95 10.33 -25.91
C GLY A 86 15.11 10.16 -24.41
N TRP A 87 14.50 11.06 -23.64
CA TRP A 87 14.47 10.97 -22.18
C TRP A 87 13.62 9.78 -21.69
N LEU A 88 12.44 9.58 -22.30
CA LEU A 88 11.55 8.46 -21.98
C LEU A 88 12.23 7.10 -22.20
N GLU A 89 12.89 6.92 -23.34
CA GLU A 89 13.63 5.69 -23.66
C GLU A 89 14.74 5.41 -22.64
N THR A 90 15.44 6.44 -22.18
CA THR A 90 16.49 6.30 -21.16
C THR A 90 15.91 5.82 -19.83
N LEU A 91 14.75 6.34 -19.41
CA LEU A 91 14.13 5.99 -18.13
C LEU A 91 13.58 4.56 -18.10
N VAL A 92 13.02 4.09 -19.22
CA VAL A 92 12.38 2.76 -19.26
C VAL A 92 13.34 1.64 -19.68
N ALA A 93 14.59 1.95 -20.03
CA ALA A 93 15.57 0.99 -20.57
C ALA A 93 15.87 -0.22 -19.67
N HIS A 94 15.75 -0.07 -18.35
CA HIS A 94 16.05 -1.12 -17.38
C HIS A 94 14.81 -1.81 -16.83
N LEU A 95 13.62 -1.41 -17.28
CA LEU A 95 12.37 -1.99 -16.81
C LEU A 95 12.10 -3.32 -17.53
N PRO A 96 11.47 -4.29 -16.83
CA PRO A 96 11.15 -5.57 -17.41
C PRO A 96 9.99 -5.46 -18.42
N ASP A 97 9.97 -6.33 -19.42
CA ASP A 97 8.85 -6.41 -20.37
C ASP A 97 7.66 -7.22 -19.80
N ARG A 98 7.87 -8.02 -18.75
CA ARG A 98 6.85 -8.86 -18.10
C ARG A 98 7.02 -8.85 -16.58
N ARG A 99 5.91 -8.98 -15.85
CA ARG A 99 5.88 -9.13 -14.39
C ARG A 99 6.17 -10.56 -13.97
#